data_AF-A0A6G2G2B9-F1
#
_entry.id   AF-A0A6G2G2B9-F1
#
_cell.length_a   1.000
_cell.length_b   1.000
_cell.length_c   1.000
_cell.angle_alpha   90.00
_cell.angle_beta   90.00
_cell.angle_gamma   90.00
#
_symmetry.space_group_name_H-M   'P 1'
#
loop_
_entity.id
_entity.type
_entity.pdbx_description
1 polymer ?
#
loop_
_entity_poly.entity_id
_entity_poly.type
_entity_poly.pdbx_seq_one_letter_code
_entity_poly.pdbx_strand_id
1 'polypeptide(L)'
;GAGADRLADVGLDAPDEMGLISGPTGALLHHAIENERTAIGLVVESDPRFPDPEASRVVIKQGIEPLTGVEVPVENLVERAEEIRNAKEQLARRMQQADEESTQAQPLRMYQ
;
A
#
# COMPACT_ATOMS: atom_id res chain seq x y z
N GLY A 1 -14.59 -12.24 -19.13
CA GLY A 1 -13.99 -11.23 -20.03
C GLY A 1 -12.59 -11.65 -20.44
N ALA A 2 -11.86 -10.82 -21.19
CA ALA A 2 -10.55 -11.14 -21.78
C ALA A 2 -9.35 -10.74 -20.88
N GLY A 3 -9.53 -10.69 -19.56
CA GLY A 3 -8.52 -10.15 -18.64
C GLY A 3 -7.22 -10.96 -18.60
N ALA A 4 -7.33 -12.29 -18.59
CA ALA A 4 -6.18 -13.19 -18.54
C ALA A 4 -5.31 -13.08 -19.80
N ASP A 5 -5.93 -13.03 -20.99
CA ASP A 5 -5.21 -12.89 -22.26
C ASP A 5 -4.41 -11.58 -22.29
N ARG A 6 -5.01 -10.47 -21.86
CA ARG A 6 -4.34 -9.17 -21.81
C ARG A 6 -3.17 -9.13 -20.83
N LEU A 7 -3.22 -9.89 -19.75
CA LEU A 7 -2.11 -10.03 -18.81
C LEU A 7 -0.96 -10.84 -19.44
N ALA A 8 -1.29 -11.94 -20.12
CA ALA A 8 -0.30 -12.76 -20.83
C ALA A 8 0.40 -11.98 -21.95
N ASP A 9 -0.33 -11.16 -22.70
CA ASP A 9 0.21 -10.31 -23.78
C ASP A 9 1.30 -9.33 -23.29
N VAL A 10 1.23 -8.91 -22.02
CA VAL A 10 2.21 -7.99 -21.40
C VAL A 10 3.19 -8.70 -20.47
N GLY A 11 3.16 -10.03 -20.41
CA GLY A 11 4.07 -10.84 -19.58
C GLY A 11 3.80 -10.76 -18.08
N LEU A 12 2.54 -10.56 -17.67
CA LEU A 12 2.13 -10.61 -16.28
C LEU A 12 1.46 -11.95 -15.97
N ASP A 13 2.09 -12.72 -15.10
CA ASP A 13 1.59 -14.03 -14.68
C ASP A 13 0.50 -13.91 -13.61
N ALA A 14 -0.37 -14.91 -13.56
CA ALA A 14 -1.31 -15.06 -12.46
C ALA A 14 -0.57 -15.49 -11.17
N PRO A 15 -1.09 -15.16 -9.98
CA PRO A 15 -0.50 -15.63 -8.73
C PRO A 15 -0.42 -17.16 -8.67
N ASP A 16 0.70 -17.68 -8.17
CA ASP A 16 0.92 -19.13 -8.01
C ASP A 16 0.04 -19.76 -6.92
N GLU A 17 -0.46 -18.93 -6.00
CA GLU A 17 -1.28 -19.35 -4.88
C GLU A 17 -2.71 -18.80 -4.98
N MET A 18 -3.67 -19.61 -4.57
CA MET A 18 -5.05 -19.17 -4.45
C MET A 18 -5.22 -18.23 -3.24
N GLY A 19 -5.96 -17.14 -3.44
CA GLY A 19 -6.22 -16.15 -2.40
C GLY A 19 -7.63 -15.55 -2.48
N LEU A 20 -7.96 -14.70 -1.51
CA LEU A 20 -9.22 -13.97 -1.42
C LEU A 20 -8.96 -12.47 -1.45
N ILE A 21 -9.60 -11.76 -2.38
CA ILE A 21 -9.64 -10.30 -2.40
C ILE A 21 -10.98 -9.85 -1.81
N SER A 22 -10.93 -9.10 -0.70
CA SER A 22 -12.10 -8.60 0.01
C SER A 22 -12.23 -7.08 -0.09
N GLY A 23 -13.27 -6.52 0.53
CA GLY A 23 -13.51 -5.08 0.58
C GLY A 23 -13.95 -4.49 -0.78
N PRO A 24 -13.77 -3.18 -0.98
CA PRO A 24 -14.28 -2.49 -2.16
C PRO A 24 -13.67 -3.02 -3.46
N THR A 25 -12.39 -3.39 -3.47
CA THR A 25 -11.72 -3.97 -4.65
C THR A 25 -12.36 -5.31 -5.04
N GLY A 26 -12.58 -6.20 -4.07
CA GLY A 26 -13.24 -7.48 -4.32
C GLY A 26 -14.68 -7.31 -4.81
N ALA A 27 -15.42 -6.37 -4.22
CA ALA A 27 -16.79 -6.05 -4.64
C ALA A 27 -16.85 -5.51 -6.08
N LEU A 28 -15.90 -4.65 -6.48
CA LEU A 28 -15.81 -4.13 -7.85
C LEU A 28 -15.46 -5.22 -8.87
N LEU A 29 -14.52 -6.11 -8.53
CA LEU A 29 -14.19 -7.26 -9.38
C LEU A 29 -15.38 -8.19 -9.54
N HIS A 30 -16.07 -8.51 -8.44
CA HIS A 30 -17.27 -9.33 -8.47
C HIS A 30 -18.38 -8.69 -9.32
N HIS A 31 -18.63 -7.39 -9.15
CA HIS A 31 -19.60 -6.66 -9.97
C HIS A 31 -19.26 -6.70 -11.46
N ALA A 32 -17.97 -6.59 -11.82
CA ALA A 32 -17.54 -6.70 -13.22
C ALA A 32 -17.84 -8.10 -13.78
N ILE A 33 -17.61 -9.16 -13.00
CA ILE A 33 -17.92 -10.54 -13.38
C ILE A 33 -19.44 -10.70 -13.61
N GLU A 34 -20.26 -10.26 -12.66
CA GLU A 34 -21.74 -10.33 -12.76
C GLU A 34 -22.30 -9.56 -13.96
N ASN A 35 -21.59 -8.56 -14.45
CA ASN A 35 -22.01 -7.74 -15.59
C ASN A 35 -21.24 -8.08 -16.88
N GLU A 36 -20.57 -9.23 -16.92
CA GLU A 36 -19.79 -9.72 -18.07
C GLU A 36 -18.75 -8.71 -18.60
N ARG A 37 -18.26 -7.83 -17.73
CA ARG A 37 -17.25 -6.83 -18.06
C ARG A 37 -15.86 -7.43 -17.93
N THR A 38 -14.93 -6.94 -18.75
CA THR A 38 -13.51 -7.28 -18.58
C THR A 38 -12.95 -6.44 -17.43
N ALA A 39 -12.38 -7.12 -16.44
CA ALA A 39 -11.68 -6.53 -15.31
C ALA A 39 -10.36 -7.29 -15.07
N ILE A 40 -9.37 -6.58 -14.55
CA ILE A 40 -8.05 -7.10 -14.17
C ILE A 40 -7.78 -6.63 -12.74
N GLY A 41 -7.40 -7.56 -11.87
CA GLY A 41 -6.93 -7.25 -10.52
C GLY A 41 -5.40 -7.33 -10.49
N LEU A 42 -4.75 -6.26 -10.06
CA LEU A 42 -3.30 -6.23 -9.83
C LEU A 42 -3.03 -6.26 -8.34
N VAL A 43 -2.10 -7.13 -7.93
CA VAL A 43 -1.66 -7.27 -6.53
C VAL A 43 -0.15 -7.21 -6.51
N VAL A 44 0.39 -6.53 -5.51
CA VAL A 44 1.81 -6.42 -5.23
C VAL A 44 2.02 -6.65 -3.74
N GLU A 45 3.13 -7.27 -3.37
CA GLU A 45 3.52 -7.37 -1.96
C GLU A 45 3.92 -5.99 -1.43
N SER A 46 3.51 -5.66 -0.21
CA SER A 46 3.80 -4.37 0.44
C SER A 46 3.93 -4.52 1.94
N ASP A 47 4.75 -3.70 2.61
CA ASP A 47 4.82 -3.69 4.07
C ASP A 47 3.49 -3.18 4.68
N PRO A 48 2.76 -3.98 5.47
CA PRO A 48 1.46 -3.58 6.01
C PRO A 48 1.55 -2.54 7.13
N ARG A 49 2.73 -2.30 7.70
CA ARG A 49 2.90 -1.41 8.87
C ARG A 49 3.00 0.06 8.45
N PHE A 50 3.41 0.33 7.22
CA PHE A 50 3.69 1.67 6.73
C PHE A 50 3.22 1.84 5.29
N PRO A 51 2.89 3.07 4.84
CA PRO A 51 2.71 3.32 3.42
C PRO A 51 3.91 2.83 2.61
N ASP A 52 3.65 2.20 1.47
CA ASP A 52 4.68 1.61 0.60
C ASP A 52 4.60 2.17 -0.84
N PRO A 53 5.30 3.29 -1.10
CA PRO A 53 5.28 3.90 -2.43
C PRO A 53 6.08 3.13 -3.47
N GLU A 54 6.99 2.25 -3.05
CA GLU A 54 7.69 1.35 -3.95
C GLU A 54 6.73 0.29 -4.50
N ALA A 55 5.92 -0.32 -3.65
CA ALA A 55 4.85 -1.23 -4.09
C ALA A 55 3.89 -0.52 -5.07
N SER A 56 3.51 0.72 -4.77
CA SER A 56 2.68 1.54 -5.67
C SER A 56 3.36 1.80 -7.02
N ARG A 57 4.66 2.11 -7.01
CA ARG A 57 5.47 2.32 -8.21
C ARG A 57 5.51 1.07 -9.08
N VAL A 58 5.67 -0.10 -8.48
CA VAL A 58 5.65 -1.40 -9.18
C VAL A 58 4.31 -1.63 -9.87
N VAL A 59 3.18 -1.45 -9.18
CA VAL A 59 1.84 -1.61 -9.78
C VAL A 59 1.67 -0.68 -10.99
N ILE A 60 2.13 0.57 -10.89
CA ILE A 60 2.05 1.52 -12.00
C ILE A 60 2.93 1.06 -13.16
N LYS A 61 4.25 0.95 -12.94
CA LYS A 61 5.24 0.71 -13.99
C LYS A 61 5.17 -0.68 -14.63
N GLN A 62 4.85 -1.70 -13.84
CA GLN A 62 4.85 -3.08 -14.31
C GLN A 62 3.45 -3.59 -14.61
N GLY A 63 2.41 -2.99 -14.00
CA GLY A 63 1.03 -3.38 -14.23
C GLY A 63 0.29 -2.44 -15.18
N ILE A 64 0.14 -1.18 -14.80
CA ILE A 64 -0.73 -0.23 -15.50
C ILE A 64 -0.14 0.23 -16.83
N GLU A 65 1.12 0.66 -16.88
CA GLU A 65 1.71 1.21 -18.12
C GLU A 65 1.71 0.17 -19.25
N PRO A 66 2.14 -1.10 -19.05
CA PRO A 66 2.12 -2.09 -20.12
C PRO A 66 0.69 -2.42 -20.60
N LEU A 67 -0.28 -2.47 -19.69
CA LEU A 67 -1.67 -2.79 -20.02
C LEU A 67 -2.41 -1.66 -20.75
N THR A 68 -1.97 -0.41 -20.58
CA THR A 68 -2.69 0.78 -21.06
C THR A 68 -1.92 1.59 -22.10
N GLY A 69 -0.61 1.42 -22.19
CA GLY A 69 0.28 2.27 -22.99
C GLY A 69 0.44 3.70 -22.45
N VAL A 70 -0.05 3.97 -21.23
CA VAL A 70 0.02 5.30 -20.61
C VAL A 70 1.27 5.39 -19.75
N GLU A 71 2.17 6.33 -20.07
CA GLU A 71 3.31 6.65 -19.21
C GLU A 71 2.86 7.55 -18.04
N VAL A 72 3.24 7.14 -16.84
CA VAL A 72 2.94 7.82 -15.58
C VAL A 72 4.25 8.18 -14.89
N PRO A 73 4.51 9.46 -14.60
CA PRO A 73 5.67 9.85 -13.80
C PRO A 73 5.49 9.38 -12.35
N VAL A 74 6.48 8.68 -11.82
CA VAL A 74 6.44 8.04 -10.49
C VAL A 74 7.59 8.48 -9.58
N GLU A 75 8.43 9.40 -10.05
CA GLU A 75 9.64 9.87 -9.36
C GLU A 75 9.27 10.46 -7.98
N ASN A 76 8.17 11.20 -7.94
CA ASN A 76 7.64 11.81 -6.73
C ASN A 76 7.08 10.82 -5.69
N LEU A 77 6.75 9.57 -6.08
CA LEU A 77 6.25 8.57 -5.15
C LEU A 77 7.35 8.15 -4.17
N VAL A 78 8.58 7.99 -4.68
CA VAL A 78 9.73 7.57 -3.89
C VAL A 78 10.19 8.69 -2.97
N GLU A 79 10.34 9.91 -3.49
CA GLU A 79 10.84 11.06 -2.73
C GLU A 79 9.92 11.42 -1.55
N ARG A 80 8.60 11.44 -1.77
CA ARG A 80 7.63 11.78 -0.71
C ARG A 80 7.41 10.64 0.29
N ALA A 81 7.70 9.40 -0.09
CA ALA A 81 7.61 8.23 0.80
C ALA A 81 8.47 8.41 2.04
N GLU A 82 9.71 8.82 1.81
CA GLU A 82 10.75 8.89 2.80
C GLU A 82 10.48 10.01 3.79
N GLU A 83 10.00 11.17 3.30
CA GLU A 83 9.56 12.28 4.13
C GLU A 83 8.41 11.88 5.09
N ILE A 84 7.38 11.21 4.58
CA ILE A 84 6.22 10.79 5.39
C ILE A 84 6.63 9.73 6.42
N ARG A 85 7.49 8.77 6.03
CA ARG A 85 7.98 7.72 6.93
C ARG A 85 8.81 8.31 8.06
N ASN A 86 9.76 9.18 7.73
CA ASN A 86 10.59 9.88 8.71
C ASN A 86 9.76 10.73 9.67
N ALA A 87 8.77 11.47 9.16
CA ALA A 87 7.88 12.27 10.00
C ALA A 87 7.04 11.42 10.96
N LYS A 88 6.52 10.28 10.50
CA LYS A 88 5.75 9.34 11.34
C LYS A 88 6.62 8.65 12.38
N GLU A 89 7.82 8.21 12.02
CA GLU A 89 8.77 7.64 12.98
C GLU A 89 9.17 8.64 14.06
N GLN A 90 9.48 9.89 13.68
CA GLN A 90 9.81 10.95 14.63
C GLN A 90 8.63 11.28 15.56
N LEU A 91 7.40 11.23 15.05
CA LEU A 91 6.20 11.38 15.88
C LEU A 91 6.06 10.21 16.85
N ALA A 92 6.20 8.97 16.38
CA ALA A 92 6.09 7.77 17.22
C ALA A 92 7.15 7.76 18.34
N ARG A 93 8.41 8.11 18.04
CA ARG A 93 9.49 8.21 19.04
C ARG A 93 9.18 9.26 20.12
N ARG A 94 8.63 10.41 19.72
CA ARG A 94 8.24 11.47 20.68
C ARG A 94 7.09 11.04 21.60
N MET A 95 6.13 10.29 21.09
CA MET A 95 5.03 9.76 21.90
C MET A 95 5.54 8.73 22.91
N GLN A 96 6.46 7.85 22.52
CA GLN A 96 7.10 6.89 23.44
C GLN A 96 7.90 7.57 24.55
N GLN A 97 8.70 8.59 24.22
CA GLN A 97 9.46 9.35 25.22
C GLN A 97 8.55 10.10 26.21
N ALA A 98 7.44 10.66 25.74
CA ALA A 98 6.49 11.36 26.61
C ALA A 98 5.78 10.41 27.61
N ASP A 99 5.45 9.18 27.19
CA ASP A 99 4.89 8.16 28.07
C ASP A 99 5.91 7.66 29.13
N GLU A 100 7.18 7.53 28.75
CA GLU A 100 8.27 7.16 29.67
C GLU A 100 8.55 8.26 30.72
N GLU A 101 8.57 9.52 30.31
CA GLU A 101 8.72 10.67 31.22
C GLU A 101 7.49 10.86 32.14
N SER A 102 6.27 10.60 31.66
CA SER A 102 5.06 10.65 32.49
C SER A 102 4.99 9.52 33.53
N THR A 103 5.71 8.41 33.33
CA THR A 103 5.79 7.31 34.29
C THR A 103 6.80 7.60 35.41
N GLN A 104 7.72 8.54 35.19
CA GLN A 104 8.64 9.09 36.21
C GLN A 104 7.93 10.19 37.04
N ALA A 105 6.81 9.86 37.69
CA ALA A 105 6.20 10.75 38.68
C ALA A 105 7.16 10.90 39.88
N GLN A 106 7.85 12.04 39.96
CA GLN A 106 8.69 12.41 41.10
C GLN A 106 7.83 12.46 42.39
N PRO A 107 8.28 11.88 43.52
CA PRO A 107 7.50 11.90 44.74
C PRO A 107 7.34 13.36 45.21
N LEU A 108 6.10 13.82 45.29
CA LEU A 108 5.74 15.08 45.93
C LEU A 108 6.31 15.08 47.36
N ARG A 109 7.36 15.86 47.59
CA ARG A 109 7.85 16.16 48.94
C ARG A 109 6.74 16.90 49.68
N MET A 110 6.08 16.20 50.59
CA MET A 110 5.17 16.79 51.56
C MET A 110 5.98 17.78 52.40
N TYR A 111 5.56 19.05 52.40
CA TYR A 111 6.06 20.06 53.32
C TYR A 111 5.67 19.66 54.75
N GLN A 112 6.66 19.66 55.65
CA GLN A 112 6.47 19.43 57.09
C GLN A 112 5.81 20.63 57.76
#